data_AF-A0A3M8ABF2-F1
#
_entry.id   AF-A0A3M8ABF2-F1
#
_cell.length_a   1.000
_cell.length_b   1.000
_cell.length_c   1.000
_cell.angle_alpha   90.00
_cell.angle_beta   90.00
_cell.angle_gamma   90.00
#
_symmetry.space_group_name_H-M   'P 1'
#
loop_
_entity.id
_entity.type
_entity.pdbx_description
1 polymer ?
#
loop_
_entity_poly.entity_id
_entity_poly.type
_entity_poly.pdbx_seq_one_letter_code
_entity_poly.pdbx_strand_id
1 'polypeptide(L)'
;MAPRAGRARAPWAGPCGCPHRRRAALRAPDPPWLQLTGAAGAAGRRRRVNLRSETAEQFREGLRACLHVERWVDDVADAAPYDSLEQLLAVASDAASPLPPAEIDEALAAHPRIGERPAGEGRAQQFSRAEQSSADAGDAELAAAIAAGNRAYEERFGRVFLIRAAGRSRAEILAELERRLRLDDEAELVVVGEQLREITLLRLRAMFADAAAPIGAAA
;
A
#
# COMPACT_ATOMS: atom_id res chain seq x y z
N MET A 1 -49.53 -4.87 -30.18
CA MET A 1 -50.22 -6.18 -30.22
C MET A 1 -49.19 -7.28 -29.99
N ALA A 2 -49.26 -7.96 -28.85
CA ALA A 2 -48.58 -9.25 -28.66
C ALA A 2 -49.29 -10.35 -29.47
N PRO A 3 -48.67 -11.52 -29.65
CA PRO A 3 -49.09 -12.62 -28.79
C PRO A 3 -47.95 -13.44 -28.18
N ARG A 4 -48.30 -14.04 -27.04
CA ARG A 4 -47.56 -15.02 -26.25
C ARG A 4 -47.71 -16.42 -26.84
N ALA A 5 -46.75 -17.29 -26.50
CA ALA A 5 -46.92 -18.56 -25.79
C ALA A 5 -46.26 -19.77 -26.46
N GLY A 6 -45.46 -20.49 -25.66
CA GLY A 6 -44.97 -21.83 -25.92
C GLY A 6 -44.30 -22.38 -24.67
N ARG A 7 -45.11 -22.86 -23.71
CA ARG A 7 -44.64 -23.65 -22.56
C ARG A 7 -44.63 -25.13 -22.92
N ALA A 8 -43.63 -25.87 -22.46
CA ALA A 8 -43.76 -27.30 -22.20
C ALA A 8 -43.27 -27.60 -20.77
N ARG A 9 -44.18 -28.16 -19.96
CA ARG A 9 -43.92 -28.97 -18.75
C ARG A 9 -43.82 -30.44 -19.24
N ALA A 10 -43.29 -31.45 -18.56
CA ALA A 10 -43.38 -31.90 -17.18
C ALA A 10 -42.47 -33.16 -17.04
N PRO A 11 -42.69 -34.08 -16.08
CA PRO A 11 -42.56 -34.02 -14.62
C PRO A 11 -41.48 -35.02 -14.14
N TRP A 12 -41.30 -35.20 -12.83
CA TRP A 12 -41.47 -36.51 -12.17
C TRP A 12 -41.63 -36.27 -10.66
N ALA A 13 -42.71 -36.86 -10.13
CA ALA A 13 -43.06 -36.96 -8.72
C ALA A 13 -42.15 -37.99 -8.04
N GLY A 14 -41.78 -37.83 -6.77
CA GLY A 14 -42.63 -38.21 -5.65
C GLY A 14 -41.82 -39.07 -4.64
N PRO A 15 -42.37 -39.43 -3.47
CA PRO A 15 -41.81 -38.90 -2.23
C PRO A 15 -41.60 -39.93 -1.08
N CYS A 16 -41.16 -39.40 0.08
CA CYS A 16 -41.47 -39.84 1.46
C CYS A 16 -40.80 -41.12 2.05
N GLY A 17 -40.24 -40.99 3.26
CA GLY A 17 -40.15 -42.10 4.22
C GLY A 17 -39.05 -42.05 5.31
N CYS A 18 -39.18 -41.17 6.30
CA CYS A 18 -38.68 -41.42 7.68
C CYS A 18 -39.70 -42.32 8.43
N PRO A 19 -39.55 -42.73 9.72
CA PRO A 19 -38.40 -42.97 10.62
C PRO A 19 -38.50 -44.33 11.35
N HIS A 20 -37.40 -44.89 11.90
CA HIS A 20 -37.49 -45.97 12.89
C HIS A 20 -36.61 -45.64 14.12
N ARG A 21 -37.28 -45.32 15.23
CA ARG A 21 -36.72 -45.28 16.59
C ARG A 21 -37.15 -46.53 17.37
N ARG A 22 -36.38 -46.79 18.44
CA ARG A 22 -36.61 -47.65 19.64
C ARG A 22 -35.70 -48.89 19.60
N ARG A 23 -35.06 -49.31 20.70
CA ARG A 23 -35.31 -49.10 22.14
C ARG A 23 -34.02 -49.39 22.93
N ALA A 24 -34.01 -48.88 24.15
CA ALA A 24 -32.97 -48.96 25.16
C ALA A 24 -32.64 -50.39 25.62
N ALA A 25 -31.40 -50.58 26.08
CA ALA A 25 -31.05 -51.59 27.08
C ALA A 25 -30.38 -50.90 28.27
N LEU A 26 -30.98 -51.08 29.45
CA LEU A 26 -30.50 -50.68 30.77
C LEU A 26 -29.83 -51.88 31.46
N ARG A 27 -28.72 -51.65 32.16
CA ARG A 27 -28.18 -52.39 33.35
C ARG A 27 -26.94 -51.60 33.83
N ALA A 28 -26.97 -50.88 34.96
CA ALA A 28 -26.85 -51.23 36.39
C ALA A 28 -25.44 -50.78 36.93
N PRO A 29 -25.30 -50.31 38.20
CA PRO A 29 -24.26 -49.34 38.60
C PRO A 29 -23.02 -49.88 39.35
N ASP A 30 -22.08 -48.97 39.61
CA ASP A 30 -20.63 -49.06 39.92
C ASP A 30 -20.23 -49.41 41.38
N PRO A 31 -18.93 -49.73 41.64
CA PRO A 31 -18.32 -49.51 42.94
C PRO A 31 -17.31 -48.35 42.98
N PRO A 32 -17.08 -47.76 44.16
CA PRO A 32 -16.51 -46.42 44.32
C PRO A 32 -15.10 -46.49 44.92
N TRP A 33 -14.06 -46.25 44.11
CA TRP A 33 -12.78 -45.76 44.61
C TRP A 33 -11.88 -45.26 43.46
N LEU A 34 -11.33 -44.07 43.67
CA LEU A 34 -10.29 -43.36 42.91
C LEU A 34 -10.63 -42.69 41.56
N GLN A 35 -10.93 -41.40 41.71
CA GLN A 35 -10.40 -40.35 40.84
C GLN A 35 -8.86 -40.38 40.80
N LEU A 36 -8.25 -40.04 39.66
CA LEU A 36 -7.23 -38.97 39.50
C LEU A 36 -6.60 -38.99 38.09
N THR A 37 -6.87 -37.90 37.34
CA THR A 37 -6.00 -37.14 36.41
C THR A 37 -5.13 -37.84 35.35
N GLY A 38 -5.27 -37.40 34.08
CA GLY A 38 -4.22 -37.54 33.05
C GLY A 38 -4.73 -37.39 31.62
N ALA A 39 -4.59 -36.19 31.05
CA ALA A 39 -5.20 -35.75 29.81
C ALA A 39 -4.65 -36.42 28.52
N ALA A 40 -5.53 -36.54 27.54
CA ALA A 40 -5.29 -37.08 26.21
C ALA A 40 -4.24 -36.28 25.42
N GLY A 41 -3.25 -36.98 24.87
CA GLY A 41 -2.30 -36.44 23.90
C GLY A 41 -2.21 -37.35 22.69
N ALA A 42 -3.00 -37.07 21.65
CA ALA A 42 -2.71 -37.50 20.29
C ALA A 42 -3.57 -36.71 19.29
N ALA A 43 -2.90 -35.93 18.43
CA ALA A 43 -3.22 -35.63 17.03
C ALA A 43 -3.02 -34.14 16.72
N GLY A 44 -2.03 -33.82 15.89
CA GLY A 44 -1.93 -32.48 15.32
C GLY A 44 -0.57 -32.05 14.79
N ARG A 45 0.12 -32.90 14.01
CA ARG A 45 1.09 -32.37 13.04
C ARG A 45 0.32 -31.57 11.99
N ARG A 46 0.17 -30.26 12.16
CA ARG A 46 -0.23 -29.31 11.12
C ARG A 46 0.59 -28.02 11.24
N ARG A 47 1.39 -27.79 10.19
CA ARG A 47 1.99 -26.52 9.71
C ARG A 47 2.51 -25.55 10.77
N ARG A 48 3.76 -25.75 11.16
CA ARG A 48 4.67 -24.65 11.50
C ARG A 48 5.30 -24.18 10.17
N VAL A 49 4.53 -23.43 9.35
CA VAL A 49 5.02 -22.88 8.08
C VAL A 49 4.97 -21.35 8.19
N ASN A 50 6.16 -20.77 8.24
CA ASN A 50 6.57 -19.38 8.07
C ASN A 50 5.89 -18.29 8.93
N LEU A 51 6.58 -17.90 10.01
CA LEU A 51 6.44 -16.62 10.73
C LEU A 51 7.76 -15.81 10.68
N ARG A 52 8.67 -16.11 9.73
CA ARG A 52 10.03 -15.52 9.70
C ARG A 52 10.47 -14.91 8.37
N SER A 53 9.77 -15.18 7.27
CA SER A 53 9.98 -14.43 6.01
C SER A 53 9.20 -13.12 5.95
N GLU A 54 8.54 -12.74 7.05
CA GLU A 54 7.62 -11.60 7.11
C GLU A 54 8.36 -10.26 7.29
N THR A 55 9.51 -10.20 8.00
CA THR A 55 10.17 -8.91 8.30
C THR A 55 10.94 -8.29 7.12
N ALA A 56 11.70 -9.09 6.37
CA ALA A 56 12.49 -8.57 5.23
C ALA A 56 11.60 -8.16 4.04
N GLU A 57 10.57 -8.95 3.74
CA GLU A 57 9.61 -8.59 2.68
C GLU A 57 8.76 -7.39 3.10
N GLN A 58 8.27 -7.33 4.34
CA GLN A 58 7.55 -6.14 4.83
C GLN A 58 8.42 -4.88 4.80
N PHE A 59 9.72 -5.01 5.06
CA PHE A 59 10.65 -3.90 4.93
C PHE A 59 10.73 -3.43 3.48
N ARG A 60 10.96 -4.34 2.52
CA ARG A 60 10.97 -4.06 1.08
C ARG A 60 9.65 -3.46 0.59
N GLU A 61 8.51 -3.98 1.02
CA GLU A 61 7.19 -3.42 0.71
C GLU A 61 7.04 -1.98 1.24
N GLY A 62 7.53 -1.71 2.44
CA GLY A 62 7.54 -0.37 3.03
C GLY A 62 8.44 0.61 2.27
N LEU A 63 9.62 0.16 1.85
CA LEU A 63 10.50 0.93 0.98
C LEU A 63 9.82 1.25 -0.36
N ARG A 64 9.24 0.23 -1.01
CA ARG A 64 8.53 0.39 -2.31
C ARG A 64 7.32 1.33 -2.21
N ALA A 65 6.65 1.38 -1.06
CA ALA A 65 5.59 2.35 -0.81
C ALA A 65 6.11 3.80 -0.65
N CYS A 66 7.39 3.98 -0.29
CA CYS A 66 8.03 5.28 -0.16
C CYS A 66 8.60 5.78 -1.49
N LEU A 67 9.22 4.90 -2.28
CA LEU A 67 9.72 5.17 -3.63
C LEU A 67 9.57 3.93 -4.52
N HIS A 68 8.85 4.08 -5.63
CA HIS A 68 8.66 3.01 -6.60
C HIS A 68 9.82 2.97 -7.61
N VAL A 69 10.99 2.60 -7.13
CA VAL A 69 12.21 2.38 -7.93
C VAL A 69 12.88 1.11 -7.41
N GLU A 70 12.82 0.02 -8.17
CA GLU A 70 13.27 -1.29 -7.66
C GLU A 70 14.76 -1.32 -7.31
N ARG A 71 15.64 -0.68 -8.10
CA ARG A 71 17.07 -0.55 -7.74
C ARG A 71 17.25 0.11 -6.37
N TRP A 72 16.55 1.21 -6.13
CA TRP A 72 16.64 1.92 -4.86
C TRP A 72 16.12 1.06 -3.70
N VAL A 73 15.04 0.30 -3.91
CA VAL A 73 14.52 -0.63 -2.89
C VAL A 73 15.55 -1.70 -2.57
N ASP A 74 16.18 -2.30 -3.57
CA ASP A 74 17.23 -3.31 -3.38
C ASP A 74 18.44 -2.73 -2.64
N ASP A 75 18.98 -1.59 -3.09
CA ASP A 75 20.17 -0.96 -2.49
C ASP A 75 19.95 -0.60 -1.00
N VAL A 76 18.76 -0.09 -0.66
CA VAL A 76 18.41 0.25 0.74
C VAL A 76 18.08 -1.01 1.55
N ALA A 77 17.44 -2.03 0.95
CA ALA A 77 17.17 -3.28 1.64
C ALA A 77 18.45 -4.06 1.97
N ASP A 78 19.39 -4.10 1.03
CA ASP A 78 20.61 -4.90 1.14
C ASP A 78 21.66 -4.25 2.06
N ALA A 79 21.54 -2.96 2.34
CA ALA A 79 22.35 -2.24 3.32
C ALA A 79 21.84 -2.36 4.77
N ALA A 80 20.65 -2.93 4.99
CA ALA A 80 20.13 -3.22 6.31
C ALA A 80 20.92 -4.37 6.99
N PRO A 81 20.93 -4.49 8.33
CA PRO A 81 20.16 -3.71 9.31
C PRO A 81 20.68 -2.29 9.58
N TYR A 82 19.77 -1.41 10.02
CA TYR A 82 20.10 -0.06 10.49
C TYR A 82 19.91 0.08 12.00
N ASP A 83 20.88 0.70 12.67
CA ASP A 83 20.86 0.96 14.11
C ASP A 83 19.88 2.06 14.52
N SER A 84 19.51 2.94 13.57
CA SER A 84 18.52 4.00 13.80
C SER A 84 17.80 4.43 12.52
N LEU A 85 16.70 5.18 12.70
CA LEU A 85 15.96 5.78 11.59
C LEU A 85 16.82 6.80 10.82
N GLU A 86 17.68 7.55 11.51
CA GLU A 86 18.60 8.51 10.91
C GLU A 86 19.58 7.81 9.96
N GLN A 87 20.08 6.64 10.32
CA GLN A 87 20.96 5.85 9.45
C GLN A 87 20.22 5.37 8.19
N LEU A 88 18.99 4.87 8.35
CA LEU A 88 18.13 4.53 7.20
C LEU A 88 17.91 5.73 6.28
N LEU A 89 17.57 6.89 6.84
CA LEU A 89 17.31 8.11 6.06
C LEU A 89 18.55 8.61 5.33
N ALA A 90 19.74 8.48 5.92
CA ALA A 90 20.99 8.85 5.27
C ALA A 90 21.25 7.97 4.04
N VAL A 91 21.22 6.64 4.22
CA VAL A 91 21.44 5.69 3.10
C VAL A 91 20.37 5.84 2.02
N ALA A 92 19.10 6.00 2.41
CA ALA A 92 18.00 6.26 1.50
C ALA A 92 18.15 7.55 0.69
N SER A 93 18.63 8.63 1.33
CA SER A 93 18.87 9.92 0.68
C SER A 93 19.97 9.82 -0.36
N ASP A 94 21.08 9.18 -0.01
CA ASP A 94 22.22 9.01 -0.91
C ASP A 94 21.86 8.14 -2.11
N ALA A 95 21.13 7.03 -1.89
CA ALA A 95 20.67 6.15 -2.95
C ALA A 95 19.68 6.80 -3.93
N ALA A 96 19.03 7.91 -3.53
CA ALA A 96 18.09 8.68 -4.35
C ALA A 96 18.72 9.98 -4.91
N SER A 97 20.05 10.11 -4.91
CA SER A 97 20.73 11.35 -5.32
C SER A 97 21.99 11.11 -6.17
N PRO A 98 21.94 11.34 -7.50
CA PRO A 98 20.76 11.63 -8.31
C PRO A 98 20.00 10.34 -8.68
N LEU A 99 18.69 10.47 -8.90
CA LEU A 99 17.93 9.46 -9.65
C LEU A 99 18.17 9.68 -11.15
N PRO A 100 18.56 8.63 -11.90
CA PRO A 100 18.59 8.67 -13.37
C PRO A 100 17.21 8.95 -13.96
N PRO A 101 17.12 9.54 -15.17
CA PRO A 101 15.84 9.86 -15.81
C PRO A 101 14.86 8.67 -15.92
N ALA A 102 15.37 7.47 -16.21
CA ALA A 102 14.53 6.26 -16.28
C ALA A 102 13.90 5.89 -14.93
N GLU A 103 14.62 6.10 -13.82
CA GLU A 103 14.11 5.84 -12.47
C GLU A 103 13.13 6.95 -12.03
N ILE A 104 13.32 8.17 -12.52
CA ILE A 104 12.32 9.24 -12.36
C ILE A 104 11.02 8.82 -13.05
N ASP A 105 11.07 8.35 -14.29
CA ASP A 105 9.87 7.91 -15.01
C ASP A 105 9.19 6.71 -14.33
N GLU A 106 9.98 5.73 -13.82
CA GLU A 106 9.49 4.61 -13.02
C GLU A 106 8.75 5.09 -11.76
N ALA A 107 9.37 5.99 -11.00
CA ALA A 107 8.78 6.55 -9.79
C ALA A 107 7.48 7.29 -10.10
N LEU A 108 7.45 8.11 -11.16
CA LEU A 108 6.29 8.91 -11.54
C LEU A 108 5.10 8.06 -12.00
N ALA A 109 5.32 6.85 -12.53
CA ALA A 109 4.23 5.95 -12.92
C ALA A 109 3.31 5.56 -11.73
N ALA A 110 3.82 5.66 -10.50
CA ALA A 110 3.07 5.39 -9.27
C ALA A 110 2.45 6.65 -8.63
N HIS A 111 2.66 7.85 -9.19
CA HIS A 111 2.23 9.11 -8.58
C HIS A 111 0.94 9.68 -9.19
N PRO A 112 -0.11 9.94 -8.36
CA PRO A 112 -1.30 10.63 -8.83
C PRO A 112 -1.01 12.12 -9.04
N ARG A 113 -1.82 12.77 -9.90
CA ARG A 113 -1.72 14.22 -10.13
C ARG A 113 -2.06 15.02 -8.87
N ILE A 114 -1.48 16.21 -8.76
CA ILE A 114 -1.85 17.16 -7.71
C ILE A 114 -3.28 17.68 -7.95
N GLY A 115 -4.14 17.54 -6.94
CA GLY A 115 -5.56 17.88 -7.01
C GLY A 115 -6.48 16.69 -7.27
N GLU A 116 -5.93 15.53 -7.66
CA GLU A 116 -6.70 14.29 -7.78
C GLU A 116 -6.64 13.50 -6.48
N ARG A 117 -7.76 12.88 -6.10
CA ARG A 117 -7.76 11.93 -4.97
C ARG A 117 -7.35 10.56 -5.49
N PRO A 118 -6.31 9.92 -4.92
CA PRO A 118 -5.95 8.57 -5.31
C PRO A 118 -7.08 7.59 -4.97
N ALA A 119 -7.39 6.69 -5.90
CA ALA A 119 -8.32 5.60 -5.66
C ALA A 119 -7.64 4.45 -4.90
N GLY A 120 -8.33 3.86 -3.94
CA GLY A 120 -7.83 2.72 -3.13
C GLY A 120 -7.29 3.10 -1.76
N GLU A 121 -6.94 2.09 -0.97
CA GLU A 121 -6.61 2.22 0.46
C GLU A 121 -5.19 1.77 0.82
N GLY A 122 -4.34 1.50 -0.17
CA GLY A 122 -2.95 1.10 0.06
C GLY A 122 -2.10 2.22 0.68
N ARG A 123 -0.91 1.86 1.17
CA ARG A 123 0.02 2.79 1.85
C ARG A 123 0.40 4.00 0.98
N ALA A 124 0.72 3.78 -0.29
CA ALA A 124 1.04 4.86 -1.23
C ALA A 124 -0.13 5.85 -1.40
N GLN A 125 -1.37 5.34 -1.43
CA GLN A 125 -2.56 6.18 -1.52
C GLN A 125 -2.80 6.97 -0.23
N GLN A 126 -2.53 6.37 0.94
CA GLN A 126 -2.61 7.06 2.23
C GLN A 126 -1.58 8.21 2.31
N PHE A 127 -0.33 7.97 1.89
CA PHE A 127 0.69 9.02 1.82
C PHE A 127 0.26 10.16 0.91
N SER A 128 -0.19 9.86 -0.31
CA SER A 128 -0.64 10.88 -1.26
C SER A 128 -1.79 11.74 -0.71
N ARG A 129 -2.77 11.16 0.01
CA ARG A 129 -3.85 11.92 0.64
C ARG A 129 -3.34 12.86 1.75
N ALA A 130 -2.43 12.37 2.59
CA ALA A 130 -1.84 13.17 3.66
C ALA A 130 -0.99 14.32 3.09
N GLU A 131 -0.17 14.02 2.08
CA GLU A 131 0.72 14.99 1.42
C GLU A 131 -0.04 16.12 0.73
N GLN A 132 -1.19 15.83 0.11
CA GLN A 132 -1.99 16.83 -0.60
C GLN A 132 -3.00 17.57 0.27
N SER A 133 -2.99 17.35 1.59
CA SER A 133 -3.84 18.08 2.52
C SER A 133 -3.35 19.53 2.67
N SER A 134 -4.24 20.49 2.44
CA SER A 134 -3.96 21.92 2.58
C SER A 134 -5.22 22.66 3.04
N ALA A 135 -5.04 23.77 3.75
CA ALA A 135 -6.16 24.56 4.27
C ALA A 135 -7.00 25.20 3.15
N ASP A 136 -6.40 25.44 1.99
CA ASP A 136 -7.00 26.02 0.78
C ASP A 136 -7.43 24.96 -0.24
N ALA A 137 -7.48 23.67 0.12
CA ALA A 137 -7.90 22.60 -0.80
C ALA A 137 -9.34 22.73 -1.32
N GLY A 138 -10.16 23.57 -0.67
CA GLY A 138 -11.53 23.89 -1.11
C GLY A 138 -11.64 25.06 -2.09
N ASP A 139 -10.54 25.74 -2.41
CA ASP A 139 -10.53 26.85 -3.36
C ASP A 139 -10.68 26.35 -4.81
N ALA A 140 -11.84 26.63 -5.40
CA ALA A 140 -12.18 26.16 -6.74
C ALA A 140 -11.36 26.84 -7.84
N GLU A 141 -10.93 28.08 -7.65
CA GLU A 141 -10.13 28.82 -8.63
C GLU A 141 -8.71 28.28 -8.66
N LEU A 142 -8.09 28.10 -7.50
CA LEU A 142 -6.78 27.46 -7.39
C LEU A 142 -6.80 26.02 -7.92
N ALA A 143 -7.86 25.26 -7.62
CA ALA A 143 -8.02 23.91 -8.16
C ALA A 143 -8.09 23.88 -9.69
N ALA A 144 -8.85 24.80 -10.30
CA ALA A 144 -8.95 24.93 -11.75
C ALA A 144 -7.62 25.34 -12.40
N ALA A 145 -6.90 26.30 -11.78
CA ALA A 145 -5.60 26.76 -12.25
C ALA A 145 -4.54 25.64 -12.18
N ILE A 146 -4.48 24.89 -11.08
CA ILE A 146 -3.59 23.72 -10.94
C ILE A 146 -3.93 22.65 -11.98
N ALA A 147 -5.22 22.37 -12.21
CA ALA A 147 -5.63 21.40 -13.22
C ALA A 147 -5.21 21.84 -14.65
N ALA A 148 -5.29 23.14 -14.96
CA ALA A 148 -4.79 23.68 -16.22
C ALA A 148 -3.27 23.59 -16.33
N GLY A 149 -2.54 23.96 -15.28
CA GLY A 149 -1.09 23.87 -15.24
C GLY A 149 -0.59 22.42 -15.36
N ASN A 150 -1.25 21.44 -14.72
CA ASN A 150 -0.90 20.03 -14.87
C ASN A 150 -0.99 19.57 -16.34
N ARG A 151 -2.05 19.98 -17.06
CA ARG A 151 -2.19 19.67 -18.50
C ARG A 151 -1.08 20.30 -19.32
N ALA A 152 -0.77 21.57 -19.09
CA ALA A 152 0.31 22.26 -19.78
C ALA A 152 1.68 21.63 -19.48
N TYR A 153 1.89 21.19 -18.26
CA TYR A 153 3.13 20.52 -17.83
C TYR A 153 3.29 19.16 -18.49
N GLU A 154 2.23 18.35 -18.53
CA GLU A 154 2.22 17.06 -19.23
C GLU A 154 2.45 17.23 -20.74
N GLU A 155 1.86 18.25 -21.36
CA GLU A 155 2.09 18.56 -22.78
C GLU A 155 3.54 18.97 -23.05
N ARG A 156 4.17 19.75 -22.16
CA ARG A 156 5.55 20.24 -22.35
C ARG A 156 6.60 19.18 -22.07
N PHE A 157 6.44 18.42 -21.00
CA PHE A 157 7.47 17.53 -20.45
C PHE A 157 7.15 16.03 -20.61
N GLY A 158 5.94 15.67 -21.01
CA GLY A 158 5.54 14.27 -21.20
C GLY A 158 5.40 13.46 -19.91
N ARG A 159 5.32 14.13 -18.75
CA ARG A 159 5.25 13.50 -17.42
C ARG A 159 4.36 14.31 -16.47
N VAL A 160 3.85 13.68 -15.42
CA VAL A 160 3.02 14.37 -14.41
C VAL A 160 3.84 15.39 -13.63
N PHE A 161 3.21 16.49 -13.22
CA PHE A 161 3.84 17.44 -12.32
C PHE A 161 3.98 16.86 -10.92
N LEU A 162 5.22 16.82 -10.43
CA LEU A 162 5.56 16.30 -9.11
C LEU A 162 6.13 17.41 -8.22
N ILE A 163 5.60 17.52 -7.01
CA ILE A 163 6.14 18.40 -5.96
C ILE A 163 5.88 17.78 -4.59
N ARG A 164 6.77 18.00 -3.61
CA ARG A 164 6.50 17.66 -2.21
C ARG A 164 5.35 18.53 -1.70
N ALA A 165 4.12 18.05 -1.72
CA ALA A 165 2.96 18.87 -1.37
C ALA A 165 2.85 19.15 0.15
N ALA A 166 3.38 18.25 1.00
CA ALA A 166 3.24 18.37 2.45
C ALA A 166 3.73 19.72 2.97
N GLY A 167 2.86 20.48 3.64
CA GLY A 167 3.19 21.79 4.20
C GLY A 167 3.21 22.95 3.20
N ARG A 168 2.78 22.75 1.94
CA ARG A 168 2.59 23.81 0.94
C ARG A 168 1.10 24.12 0.78
N SER A 169 0.79 25.39 0.56
CA SER A 169 -0.51 25.87 0.08
C SER A 169 -0.69 25.53 -1.41
N ARG A 170 -1.94 25.52 -1.88
CA ARG A 170 -2.26 25.38 -3.31
C ARG A 170 -1.71 26.55 -4.12
N ALA A 171 -1.67 27.75 -3.54
CA ALA A 171 -1.06 28.91 -4.17
C ALA A 171 0.46 28.73 -4.39
N GLU A 172 1.20 28.21 -3.40
CA GLU A 172 2.63 27.91 -3.54
C GLU A 172 2.89 26.80 -4.56
N ILE A 173 2.04 25.77 -4.58
CA ILE A 173 2.09 24.69 -5.59
C ILE A 173 1.90 25.26 -6.99
N LEU A 174 0.90 26.12 -7.19
CA LEU A 174 0.63 26.74 -8.49
C LEU A 174 1.80 27.64 -8.93
N ALA A 175 2.35 28.44 -8.03
CA ALA A 175 3.50 29.28 -8.33
C ALA A 175 4.73 28.45 -8.77
N GLU A 176 4.96 27.31 -8.12
CA GLU A 176 6.06 26.41 -8.47
C GLU A 176 5.84 25.69 -9.80
N LEU A 177 4.59 25.29 -10.09
CA LEU A 177 4.19 24.73 -11.37
C LEU A 177 4.43 25.73 -12.51
N GLU A 178 3.98 26.97 -12.36
CA GLU A 178 4.20 28.04 -13.33
C GLU A 178 5.68 28.37 -13.52
N ARG A 179 6.46 28.36 -12.43
CA ARG A 179 7.91 28.57 -12.47
C ARG A 179 8.62 27.49 -13.28
N ARG A 180 8.30 26.22 -13.00
CA ARG A 180 8.94 25.05 -13.61
C ARG A 180 8.57 24.83 -15.06
N LEU A 181 7.38 25.26 -15.48
CA LEU A 181 7.00 25.32 -16.90
C LEU A 181 7.95 26.16 -17.78
N ARG A 182 8.77 27.04 -17.17
CA ARG A 182 9.76 27.87 -17.88
C ARG A 182 11.17 27.28 -17.90
N LEU A 183 11.39 26.13 -17.25
CA LEU A 183 12.68 25.46 -17.26
C LEU A 183 12.89 24.68 -18.56
N ASP A 184 14.17 24.44 -18.88
CA ASP A 184 14.53 23.41 -19.85
C ASP A 184 14.39 22.01 -19.25
N ASP A 185 14.43 21.00 -20.11
CA ASP A 185 14.13 19.61 -19.72
C ASP A 185 15.17 19.04 -18.74
N GLU A 186 16.43 19.46 -18.86
CA GLU A 186 17.53 18.98 -18.00
C GLU A 186 17.40 19.57 -16.59
N ALA A 187 17.17 20.88 -16.49
CA ALA A 187 16.95 21.56 -15.22
C ALA A 187 15.68 21.03 -14.52
N GLU A 188 14.62 20.77 -15.27
CA GLU A 188 13.39 20.22 -14.70
C GLU A 188 13.58 18.80 -14.16
N LEU A 189 14.34 17.94 -14.86
CA LEU A 189 14.64 16.59 -14.36
C LEU A 189 15.41 16.62 -13.05
N VAL A 190 16.37 17.54 -12.89
CA VAL A 190 17.08 17.73 -11.60
C VAL A 190 16.09 18.08 -10.49
N VAL A 191 15.19 19.04 -10.74
CA VAL A 191 14.17 19.45 -9.77
C VAL A 191 13.24 18.28 -9.42
N VAL A 192 12.77 17.51 -10.40
CA VAL A 192 11.89 16.35 -10.16
C VAL A 192 12.59 15.31 -9.29
N GLY A 193 13.86 14.99 -9.57
CA GLY A 193 14.65 14.06 -8.75
C GLY A 193 14.77 14.52 -7.30
N GLU A 194 15.01 15.82 -7.08
CA GLU A 194 15.03 16.39 -5.72
C GLU A 194 13.67 16.32 -5.02
N GLN A 195 12.58 16.59 -5.75
CA GLN A 195 11.22 16.47 -5.19
C GLN A 195 10.87 15.02 -4.83
N LEU A 196 11.26 14.03 -5.65
CA LEU A 196 11.12 12.62 -5.31
C LEU A 196 11.87 12.29 -4.03
N ARG A 197 13.15 12.70 -3.92
CA ARG A 197 13.96 12.49 -2.71
C ARG A 197 13.30 13.08 -1.46
N GLU A 198 12.82 14.33 -1.53
CA GLU A 198 12.09 14.96 -0.41
C GLU A 198 10.87 14.14 0.02
N ILE A 199 10.04 13.72 -0.94
CA ILE A 199 8.83 12.93 -0.69
C ILE A 199 9.20 11.58 -0.05
N THR A 200 10.18 10.88 -0.61
CA THR A 200 10.65 9.59 -0.11
C THR A 200 11.11 9.69 1.34
N LEU A 201 11.91 10.70 1.69
CA LEU A 201 12.39 10.89 3.06
C LEU A 201 11.28 11.25 4.04
N LEU A 202 10.23 11.94 3.61
CA LEU A 202 9.05 12.19 4.45
C LEU A 202 8.25 10.90 4.68
N ARG A 203 8.03 10.12 3.63
CA ARG A 203 7.33 8.83 3.70
C ARG A 203 8.08 7.84 4.58
N LEU A 204 9.40 7.74 4.46
CA LEU A 204 10.24 6.89 5.31
C LEU A 204 10.12 7.25 6.79
N ARG A 205 10.21 8.55 7.11
CA ARG A 205 9.99 9.03 8.49
C ARG A 205 8.63 8.60 9.02
N ALA A 206 7.57 8.76 8.24
CA ALA A 206 6.23 8.37 8.66
C ALA A 206 6.06 6.84 8.74
N MET A 207 6.70 6.08 7.85
CA MET A 207 6.60 4.62 7.77
C MET A 207 7.32 3.93 8.93
N PHE A 208 8.46 4.48 9.35
CA PHE A 208 9.38 3.83 10.30
C PHE A 208 9.61 4.63 11.60
N ALA A 209 8.77 5.63 11.89
CA ALA A 209 8.88 6.47 13.10
C ALA A 209 8.99 5.64 14.39
N ASP A 210 8.20 4.58 14.50
CA ASP A 210 8.09 3.73 15.69
C ASP A 210 8.79 2.37 15.51
N ALA A 211 9.62 2.22 14.48
CA ALA A 211 10.31 0.96 14.23
C ALA A 211 11.37 0.69 15.32
N ALA A 212 11.35 -0.51 15.90
CA ALA A 212 12.38 -0.93 16.82
C ALA A 212 13.71 -1.19 16.09
N ALA A 213 14.81 -0.74 16.67
CA ALA A 213 16.15 -1.05 16.16
C ALA A 213 16.55 -2.51 16.50
N PRO A 214 17.32 -3.19 15.64
CA PRO A 214 17.72 -2.73 14.31
C PRO A 214 16.59 -2.78 13.27
N ILE A 215 16.46 -1.72 12.46
CA ILE A 215 15.45 -1.63 11.39
C ILE A 215 15.90 -2.51 10.21
N GLY A 216 14.97 -3.28 9.64
CA GLY A 216 15.23 -4.10 8.44
C GLY A 216 16.00 -5.40 8.70
N ALA A 217 16.17 -5.81 9.96
CA ALA A 217 16.82 -7.07 10.28
C ALA A 217 16.01 -8.29 9.79
N ALA A 218 16.69 -9.28 9.21
CA ALA A 218 16.11 -10.59 8.93
C ALA A 218 15.85 -11.33 10.26
N ALA A 219 14.65 -11.91 10.41
CA ALA A 219 14.18 -12.58 11.63
C ALA A 219 14.81 -13.96 11.91
#